data_AF-A0A150HRA5-F1
#
_entry.id   AF-A0A150HRA5-F1
#
_cell.length_a   1.000
_cell.length_b   1.000
_cell.length_c   1.000
_cell.angle_alpha   90.00
_cell.angle_beta   90.00
_cell.angle_gamma   90.00
#
_symmetry.space_group_name_H-M   'P 1'
#
loop_
_entity.id
_entity.type
_entity.pdbx_description
1 polymer ?
#
loop_
_entity_poly.entity_id
_entity_poly.type
_entity_poly.pdbx_seq_one_letter_code
_entity_poly.pdbx_strand_id
1 'polypeptide(L)'
;MIPELSMLFRRQMRIAVVSALQKADLWVDDEPVSINSPGNWSLQHLKDDCGLPAILVRTGIEGKASTIRAGLPQFNSSVSIEVLCAVSSTTAEKAQDEIEQLWFQIENILLTDYSIIGSVQNVSSVDSKLEIDTSGNDHIAAISAAFVYEGFEVFDSQSFVGQSTDPQRPKPQFPVSPEPTIELEQAGINFDLTNVVDPTGTYPNPTFPNSVTSAPRSQGPDGRDEGFIQLDLGE
;
A
#
# COMPACT_ATOMS: atom_id res chain seq x y z
N MET A 1 8.66 -4.20 6.10
CA MET A 1 9.87 -3.73 5.38
C MET A 1 9.36 -2.80 4.28
N ILE A 2 9.70 -1.50 4.31
CA ILE A 2 9.21 -0.53 3.32
C ILE A 2 10.00 -0.76 2.02
N PRO A 3 9.35 -1.03 0.87
CA PRO A 3 10.05 -1.31 -0.38
C PRO A 3 10.74 -0.04 -0.91
N GLU A 4 11.98 -0.18 -1.40
CA GLU A 4 12.63 0.87 -2.20
C GLU A 4 11.83 1.07 -3.50
N LEU A 5 11.42 2.32 -3.75
CA LEU A 5 10.52 2.64 -4.85
C LEU A 5 11.30 2.83 -6.15
N SER A 6 11.03 1.97 -7.14
CA SER A 6 11.50 2.13 -8.52
C SER A 6 10.78 3.26 -9.30
N MET A 7 9.89 4.01 -8.64
CA MET A 7 9.14 5.14 -9.19
C MET A 7 8.81 6.16 -8.09
N LEU A 8 8.58 7.43 -8.46
CA LEU A 8 8.17 8.47 -7.50
C LEU A 8 6.92 8.06 -6.72
N PHE A 9 6.90 8.32 -5.40
CA PHE A 9 5.77 7.99 -4.52
C PHE A 9 4.44 8.53 -5.06
N ARG A 10 4.41 9.77 -5.56
CA ARG A 10 3.21 10.36 -6.16
C ARG A 10 2.64 9.59 -7.37
N ARG A 11 3.52 8.96 -8.16
CA ARG A 11 3.14 8.15 -9.32
C ARG A 11 2.61 6.80 -8.84
N GLN A 12 3.27 6.20 -7.86
CA GLN A 12 2.82 4.95 -7.24
C GLN A 12 1.41 5.13 -6.68
N MET A 13 1.17 6.18 -5.89
CA MET A 13 -0.14 6.44 -5.30
C MET A 13 -1.24 6.62 -6.36
N ARG A 14 -0.98 7.41 -7.42
CA ARG A 14 -1.95 7.54 -8.52
C ARG A 14 -2.27 6.19 -9.18
N ILE A 15 -1.26 5.36 -9.44
CA ILE A 15 -1.47 4.03 -10.06
C ILE A 15 -2.25 3.11 -9.13
N ALA A 16 -1.94 3.11 -7.83
CA ALA A 16 -2.66 2.31 -6.84
C ALA A 16 -4.14 2.72 -6.76
N VAL A 17 -4.43 4.03 -6.67
CA VAL A 17 -5.78 4.58 -6.67
C VAL A 17 -6.56 4.19 -7.93
N VAL A 18 -5.99 4.41 -9.12
CA VAL A 18 -6.64 4.03 -10.38
C VAL A 18 -6.89 2.52 -10.43
N SER A 19 -5.92 1.71 -10.00
CA SER A 19 -6.08 0.25 -9.99
C SER A 19 -7.16 -0.21 -9.01
N ALA A 20 -7.28 0.40 -7.83
CA ALA A 20 -8.30 0.06 -6.85
C ALA A 20 -9.70 0.35 -7.39
N LEU A 21 -9.89 1.53 -8.01
CA LEU A 21 -11.16 1.92 -8.63
C LEU A 21 -11.53 0.99 -9.80
N GLN A 22 -10.57 0.63 -10.65
CA GLN A 22 -10.81 -0.28 -11.78
C GLN A 22 -11.18 -1.69 -11.33
N LYS A 23 -10.61 -2.17 -10.21
CA LYS A 23 -10.94 -3.50 -9.64
C LYS A 23 -12.32 -3.54 -9.00
N ALA A 24 -12.81 -2.40 -8.51
CA ALA A 24 -14.08 -2.33 -7.81
C ALA A 24 -15.30 -2.49 -8.75
N ASP A 25 -15.10 -2.37 -10.06
CA ASP A 25 -16.14 -2.49 -11.09
C ASP A 25 -17.39 -1.69 -10.70
N LEU A 26 -17.26 -0.36 -10.70
CA LEU A 26 -18.29 0.56 -10.22
C LEU A 26 -19.38 0.80 -11.28
N TRP A 27 -20.62 0.87 -10.82
CA TRP A 27 -21.82 1.11 -11.64
C TRP A 27 -22.69 2.19 -11.00
N VAL A 28 -23.32 3.01 -11.83
CA VAL A 28 -24.41 3.91 -11.44
C VAL A 28 -25.63 3.51 -12.26
N ASP A 29 -26.72 3.15 -11.59
CA ASP A 29 -27.86 2.47 -12.21
C ASP A 29 -27.38 1.26 -13.06
N ASP A 30 -27.62 1.29 -14.37
CA ASP A 30 -27.25 0.24 -15.33
C ASP A 30 -26.06 0.64 -16.23
N GLU A 31 -25.35 1.73 -15.89
CA GLU A 31 -24.22 2.24 -16.67
C GLU A 31 -22.89 2.05 -15.91
N PRO A 32 -21.87 1.46 -16.55
CA PRO A 32 -20.56 1.30 -15.94
C PRO A 32 -19.85 2.64 -15.83
N VAL A 33 -19.13 2.86 -14.73
CA VAL A 33 -18.41 4.11 -14.49
C VAL A 33 -17.09 4.13 -15.25
N SER A 34 -16.89 5.14 -16.09
CA SER A 34 -15.63 5.31 -16.82
C SER A 34 -14.54 5.85 -15.88
N ILE A 35 -13.34 5.23 -15.88
CA ILE A 35 -12.22 5.67 -15.03
C ILE A 35 -11.07 6.15 -15.91
N ASN A 36 -10.71 7.43 -15.78
CA ASN A 36 -9.69 8.08 -16.60
C ASN A 36 -8.59 8.73 -15.73
N SER A 37 -7.34 8.70 -16.20
CA SER A 37 -6.22 9.33 -15.49
C SER A 37 -5.14 9.83 -16.46
N PRO A 38 -4.77 11.13 -16.46
CA PRO A 38 -5.31 12.19 -15.61
C PRO A 38 -6.72 12.65 -15.99
N GLY A 39 -7.17 12.38 -17.23
CA GLY A 39 -8.48 12.78 -17.76
C GLY A 39 -8.61 14.28 -18.07
N ASN A 40 -9.75 14.67 -18.67
CA ASN A 40 -10.12 16.07 -18.92
C ASN A 40 -11.02 16.59 -17.79
N TRP A 41 -10.51 17.52 -16.98
CA TRP A 41 -11.17 17.97 -15.74
C TRP A 41 -12.28 19.01 -15.95
N SER A 42 -12.52 19.42 -17.19
CA SER A 42 -13.60 20.35 -17.51
C SER A 42 -14.94 19.61 -17.52
N LEU A 43 -15.84 19.96 -16.61
CA LEU A 43 -17.20 19.40 -16.54
C LEU A 43 -17.95 19.51 -17.87
N GLN A 44 -17.73 20.60 -18.62
CA GLN A 44 -18.33 20.81 -19.94
C GLN A 44 -17.87 19.76 -20.96
N HIS A 45 -16.60 19.37 -20.92
CA HIS A 45 -16.04 18.39 -21.86
C HIS A 45 -16.22 16.94 -21.38
N LEU A 46 -16.51 16.72 -20.10
CA LEU A 46 -16.70 15.37 -19.54
C LEU A 46 -17.88 14.64 -20.18
N LYS A 47 -18.97 15.36 -20.48
CA LYS A 47 -20.15 14.80 -21.17
C LYS A 47 -19.81 14.36 -22.60
N ASP A 48 -18.98 15.12 -23.30
CA ASP A 48 -18.71 14.90 -24.72
C ASP A 48 -17.53 13.94 -24.98
N ASP A 49 -16.48 13.98 -24.15
CA ASP A 49 -15.23 13.25 -24.36
C ASP A 49 -15.18 11.87 -23.68
N CYS A 50 -15.74 11.75 -22.47
CA CYS A 50 -15.59 10.55 -21.62
C CYS A 50 -16.88 9.75 -21.45
N GLY A 51 -18.05 10.38 -21.65
CA GLY A 51 -19.33 9.81 -21.25
C GLY A 51 -19.51 9.84 -19.73
N LEU A 52 -20.70 10.19 -19.26
CA LEU A 52 -21.09 10.10 -17.85
C LEU A 52 -21.81 8.77 -17.64
N PRO A 53 -21.66 8.09 -16.49
CA PRO A 53 -20.88 8.47 -15.31
C PRO A 53 -19.35 8.29 -15.45
N ALA A 54 -18.58 9.18 -14.83
CA ALA A 54 -17.11 9.19 -14.95
C ALA A 54 -16.39 9.49 -13.63
N ILE A 55 -15.20 8.89 -13.45
CA ILE A 55 -14.22 9.19 -12.40
C ILE A 55 -12.88 9.56 -13.06
N LEU A 56 -12.34 10.71 -12.67
CA LEU A 56 -11.04 11.20 -13.08
C LEU A 56 -10.09 11.20 -11.89
N VAL A 57 -8.86 10.75 -12.09
CA VAL A 57 -7.84 10.72 -11.04
C VAL A 57 -6.57 11.38 -11.54
N ARG A 58 -6.04 12.35 -10.79
CA ARG A 58 -4.72 12.93 -11.05
C ARG A 58 -3.91 13.10 -9.79
N THR A 59 -2.61 13.34 -9.97
CA THR A 59 -1.76 13.82 -8.88
C THR A 59 -1.94 15.33 -8.76
N GLY A 60 -2.23 15.80 -7.56
CA GLY A 60 -2.26 17.22 -7.22
C GLY A 60 -0.89 17.69 -6.73
N ILE A 61 -0.85 18.25 -5.53
CA ILE A 61 0.34 18.83 -4.91
C ILE A 61 1.19 17.74 -4.22
N GLU A 62 2.51 17.92 -4.22
CA GLU A 62 3.47 17.10 -3.47
C GLU A 62 4.33 18.01 -2.60
N GLY A 63 4.48 17.65 -1.34
CA GLY A 63 5.38 18.28 -0.37
C GLY A 63 6.39 17.28 0.18
N LYS A 64 7.62 17.71 0.41
CA LYS A 64 8.71 16.87 0.93
C LYS A 64 9.42 17.56 2.08
N ALA A 65 9.34 16.96 3.27
CA ALA A 65 10.05 17.43 4.44
C ALA A 65 11.27 16.54 4.70
N SER A 66 12.47 17.12 4.68
CA SER A 66 13.70 16.36 4.94
C SER A 66 13.74 15.88 6.38
N THR A 67 14.06 14.60 6.59
CA THR A 67 14.19 14.02 7.92
C THR A 67 15.64 14.04 8.43
N ILE A 68 16.60 14.26 7.54
CA ILE A 68 18.04 14.28 7.88
C ILE A 68 18.73 15.55 7.37
N ARG A 69 19.91 15.84 7.94
CA ARG A 69 20.72 17.02 7.56
C ARG A 69 21.88 16.70 6.62
N ALA A 70 22.43 15.48 6.68
CA ALA A 70 23.53 15.01 5.85
C ALA A 70 23.48 13.48 5.71
N GLY A 71 23.82 12.96 4.54
CA GLY A 71 23.68 11.54 4.19
C GLY A 71 22.77 11.32 2.98
N LEU A 72 22.26 10.09 2.81
CA LEU A 72 21.30 9.75 1.76
C LEU A 72 20.00 10.55 1.96
N PRO A 73 19.54 11.35 0.98
CA PRO A 73 18.34 12.16 1.14
C PRO A 73 17.11 11.31 1.51
N GLN A 74 16.45 11.70 2.59
CA GLN A 74 15.26 11.04 3.13
C GLN A 74 14.19 12.09 3.40
N PHE A 75 12.96 11.79 2.96
CA PHE A 75 11.84 12.72 3.04
C PHE A 75 10.60 12.03 3.59
N ASN A 76 9.88 12.75 4.46
CA ASN A 76 8.46 12.53 4.65
C ASN A 76 7.74 13.27 3.53
N SER A 77 7.10 12.50 2.65
CA SER A 77 6.44 12.99 1.45
C SER A 77 4.93 12.98 1.66
N SER A 78 4.29 14.14 1.49
CA SER A 78 2.84 14.29 1.50
C SER A 78 2.39 14.53 0.05
N VAL A 79 1.55 13.65 -0.48
CA VAL A 79 1.04 13.72 -1.84
C VAL A 79 -0.48 13.82 -1.81
N SER A 80 -1.01 14.84 -2.47
CA SER A 80 -2.44 14.94 -2.77
C SER A 80 -2.76 14.18 -4.06
N ILE A 81 -3.70 13.24 -3.97
CA ILE A 81 -4.35 12.63 -5.13
C ILE A 81 -5.73 13.26 -5.27
N GLU A 82 -5.96 13.92 -6.39
CA GLU A 82 -7.22 14.57 -6.68
C GLU A 82 -8.10 13.60 -7.47
N VAL A 83 -9.33 13.43 -7.00
CA VAL A 83 -10.35 12.58 -7.60
C VAL A 83 -11.55 13.45 -7.92
N LEU A 84 -12.06 13.36 -9.13
CA LEU A 84 -13.31 13.98 -9.54
C LEU A 84 -14.24 12.89 -10.03
N CYS A 85 -15.46 12.82 -9.53
CA CYS A 85 -16.51 12.02 -10.12
C CYS A 85 -17.65 12.91 -10.60
N ALA A 86 -18.33 12.48 -11.66
CA ALA A 86 -19.47 13.18 -12.22
C ALA A 86 -20.53 12.18 -12.70
N VAL A 87 -21.80 12.52 -12.46
CA VAL A 87 -22.98 11.78 -12.90
C VAL A 87 -23.97 12.75 -13.55
N SER A 88 -24.85 12.22 -14.39
CA SER A 88 -25.90 12.98 -15.06
C SER A 88 -27.24 12.31 -14.83
N SER A 89 -28.25 13.08 -14.44
CA SER A 89 -29.57 12.55 -14.13
C SER A 89 -30.67 13.50 -14.59
N THR A 90 -31.91 13.00 -14.62
CA THR A 90 -33.07 13.75 -15.13
C THR A 90 -33.63 14.76 -14.12
N THR A 91 -33.33 14.63 -12.84
CA THR A 91 -33.73 15.58 -11.79
C THR A 91 -32.56 15.90 -10.88
N ALA A 92 -32.60 17.08 -10.25
CA ALA A 92 -31.53 17.51 -9.34
C ALA A 92 -31.43 16.63 -8.09
N GLU A 93 -32.56 16.17 -7.56
CA GLU A 93 -32.61 15.29 -6.39
C GLU A 93 -31.98 13.93 -6.70
N LYS A 94 -32.32 13.35 -7.87
CA LYS A 94 -31.74 12.08 -8.31
C LYS A 94 -30.24 12.21 -8.54
N ALA A 95 -29.79 13.30 -9.17
CA ALA A 95 -28.37 13.56 -9.39
C ALA A 95 -27.58 13.70 -8.08
N GLN A 96 -28.18 14.32 -7.06
CA GLN A 96 -27.58 14.44 -5.74
C GLN A 96 -27.48 13.08 -5.02
N ASP A 97 -28.55 12.29 -5.01
CA ASP A 97 -28.53 10.98 -4.35
C ASP A 97 -27.52 10.02 -5.02
N GLU A 98 -27.47 10.01 -6.36
CA GLU A 98 -26.56 9.15 -7.13
C GLU A 98 -25.08 9.53 -6.94
N ILE A 99 -24.76 10.82 -6.95
CA ILE A 99 -23.37 11.25 -6.75
C ILE A 99 -22.91 10.97 -5.32
N GLU A 100 -23.77 11.14 -4.32
CA GLU A 100 -23.45 10.84 -2.91
C GLU A 100 -23.27 9.33 -2.70
N GLN A 101 -24.10 8.50 -3.33
CA GLN A 101 -23.95 7.04 -3.29
C GLN A 101 -22.64 6.58 -3.97
N LEU A 102 -22.33 7.11 -5.15
CA LEU A 102 -21.08 6.81 -5.85
C LEU A 102 -19.87 7.28 -5.03
N TRP A 103 -19.96 8.47 -4.43
CA TRP A 103 -18.89 9.02 -3.60
C TRP A 103 -18.61 8.17 -2.37
N PHE A 104 -19.66 7.70 -1.68
CA PHE A 104 -19.51 6.77 -0.56
C PHE A 104 -18.75 5.50 -0.94
N GLN A 105 -19.04 4.93 -2.12
CA GLN A 105 -18.31 3.76 -2.61
C GLN A 105 -16.85 4.08 -2.89
N ILE A 106 -16.57 5.21 -3.55
CA ILE A 106 -15.21 5.68 -3.85
C ILE A 106 -14.42 5.89 -2.56
N GLU A 107 -14.95 6.63 -1.58
CA GLU A 107 -14.27 6.86 -0.30
C GLU A 107 -13.98 5.54 0.42
N ASN A 108 -14.95 4.64 0.47
CA ASN A 108 -14.75 3.35 1.11
C ASN A 108 -13.63 2.56 0.42
N ILE A 109 -13.59 2.51 -0.91
CA ILE A 109 -12.51 1.84 -1.66
C ILE A 109 -11.16 2.48 -1.36
N LEU A 110 -11.06 3.81 -1.46
CA LEU A 110 -9.78 4.53 -1.33
C LEU A 110 -9.23 4.56 0.11
N LEU A 111 -10.10 4.38 1.11
CA LEU A 111 -9.73 4.37 2.52
C LEU A 111 -9.58 2.95 3.11
N THR A 112 -9.98 1.91 2.39
CA THR A 112 -9.88 0.51 2.88
C THR A 112 -9.03 -0.40 2.01
N ASP A 113 -8.75 -0.05 0.76
CA ASP A 113 -7.95 -0.89 -0.12
C ASP A 113 -6.52 -1.06 0.43
N TYR A 114 -6.12 -2.33 0.61
CA TYR A 114 -4.85 -2.67 1.23
C TYR A 114 -3.64 -2.24 0.38
N SER A 115 -3.76 -2.18 -0.94
CA SER A 115 -2.65 -1.74 -1.81
C SER A 115 -2.34 -0.24 -1.64
N ILE A 116 -3.34 0.55 -1.22
CA ILE A 116 -3.20 1.96 -0.86
C ILE A 116 -2.76 2.07 0.60
N ILE A 117 -3.58 1.59 1.53
CA ILE A 117 -3.38 1.80 2.98
C ILE A 117 -2.12 1.12 3.50
N GLY A 118 -1.78 -0.06 2.97
CA GLY A 118 -0.53 -0.76 3.32
C GLY A 118 0.74 -0.08 2.80
N SER A 119 0.61 0.84 1.82
CA SER A 119 1.73 1.55 1.20
C SER A 119 2.00 2.94 1.80
N VAL A 120 1.09 3.46 2.63
CA VAL A 120 1.16 4.80 3.21
C VAL A 120 1.37 4.73 4.72
N GLN A 121 1.99 5.75 5.29
CA GLN A 121 2.13 5.89 6.74
C GLN A 121 0.85 6.43 7.37
N ASN A 122 0.17 7.33 6.65
CA ASN A 122 -1.00 8.04 7.14
C ASN A 122 -1.83 8.60 5.97
N VAL A 123 -3.13 8.75 6.19
CA VAL A 123 -4.02 9.55 5.34
C VAL A 123 -4.30 10.84 6.10
N SER A 124 -3.69 11.93 5.67
CA SER A 124 -3.68 13.20 6.43
C SER A 124 -5.00 13.96 6.35
N SER A 125 -5.62 14.02 5.17
CA SER A 125 -6.91 14.68 4.97
C SER A 125 -7.63 14.15 3.74
N VAL A 126 -8.95 14.33 3.75
CA VAL A 126 -9.83 14.15 2.60
C VAL A 126 -10.72 15.38 2.54
N ASP A 127 -10.47 16.23 1.54
CA ASP A 127 -11.18 17.50 1.37
C ASP A 127 -12.05 17.42 0.13
N SER A 128 -13.38 17.31 0.28
CA SER A 128 -14.33 17.15 -0.83
C SER A 128 -15.21 18.38 -1.05
N LYS A 129 -15.63 18.58 -2.30
CA LYS A 129 -16.53 19.64 -2.73
C LYS A 129 -17.54 19.08 -3.73
N LEU A 130 -18.83 19.30 -3.44
CA LEU A 130 -19.94 18.98 -4.32
C LEU A 130 -20.35 20.21 -5.13
N GLU A 131 -20.56 20.02 -6.43
CA GLU A 131 -21.13 21.00 -7.34
C GLU A 131 -22.27 20.34 -8.13
N ILE A 132 -23.39 21.06 -8.28
CA ILE A 132 -24.53 20.60 -9.07
C ILE A 132 -24.85 21.70 -10.09
N ASP A 133 -24.77 21.35 -11.36
CA ASP A 133 -25.15 22.21 -12.47
C ASP A 133 -26.56 21.83 -12.97
N THR A 134 -27.46 22.81 -12.95
CA THR A 134 -28.85 22.69 -13.37
C THR A 134 -29.17 23.53 -14.62
N SER A 135 -28.15 24.06 -15.29
CA SER A 135 -28.31 24.96 -16.43
C SER A 135 -28.74 24.26 -17.73
N GLY A 136 -28.54 22.95 -17.84
CA GLY A 136 -28.90 22.13 -19.00
C GLY A 136 -30.26 21.41 -18.86
N ASN A 137 -30.63 20.64 -19.88
CA ASN A 137 -31.78 19.73 -19.82
C ASN A 137 -31.55 18.54 -18.87
N ASP A 138 -30.28 18.17 -18.67
CA ASP A 138 -29.88 17.16 -17.69
C ASP A 138 -29.19 17.86 -16.52
N HIS A 139 -29.36 17.32 -15.33
CA HIS A 139 -28.70 17.78 -14.12
C HIS A 139 -27.38 17.03 -13.95
N ILE A 140 -26.28 17.77 -13.92
CA ILE A 140 -24.95 17.19 -13.73
C ILE A 140 -24.52 17.45 -12.30
N ALA A 141 -24.24 16.38 -11.56
CA ALA A 141 -23.66 16.49 -10.23
C ALA A 141 -22.21 15.98 -10.27
N ALA A 142 -21.31 16.72 -9.64
CA ALA A 142 -19.90 16.38 -9.59
C ALA A 142 -19.34 16.59 -8.18
N ILE A 143 -18.56 15.62 -7.71
CA ILE A 143 -17.76 15.75 -6.49
C ILE A 143 -16.29 15.73 -6.87
N SER A 144 -15.55 16.73 -6.41
CA SER A 144 -14.10 16.76 -6.47
C SER A 144 -13.52 16.67 -5.07
N ALA A 145 -12.54 15.82 -4.84
CA ALA A 145 -11.81 15.78 -3.58
C ALA A 145 -10.31 15.60 -3.74
N ALA A 146 -9.58 15.99 -2.70
CA ALA A 146 -8.15 15.78 -2.55
C ALA A 146 -7.90 14.84 -1.37
N PHE A 147 -7.33 13.66 -1.66
CA PHE A 147 -6.84 12.72 -0.65
C PHE A 147 -5.36 12.96 -0.41
N VAL A 148 -4.98 13.36 0.79
CA VAL A 148 -3.57 13.61 1.13
C VAL A 148 -2.98 12.37 1.80
N TYR A 149 -2.08 11.70 1.09
CA TYR A 149 -1.37 10.52 1.56
C TYR A 149 0.06 10.86 1.97
N GLU A 150 0.49 10.30 3.09
CA GLU A 150 1.85 10.48 3.60
C GLU A 150 2.65 9.19 3.47
N GLY A 151 3.88 9.31 2.99
CA GLY A 151 4.80 8.20 2.81
C GLY A 151 6.24 8.62 3.02
N PHE A 152 7.13 7.64 3.11
CA PHE A 152 8.55 7.87 3.30
C PHE A 152 9.32 7.55 2.02
N GLU A 153 10.12 8.51 1.55
CA GLU A 153 10.96 8.34 0.37
C GLU A 153 12.44 8.44 0.75
N VAL A 154 13.21 7.45 0.30
CA VAL A 154 14.68 7.44 0.37
C VAL A 154 15.22 7.52 -1.05
N PHE A 155 16.13 8.46 -1.29
CA PHE A 155 16.80 8.60 -2.56
C PHE A 155 18.23 8.10 -2.43
N ASP A 156 18.48 6.89 -2.94
CA ASP A 156 19.81 6.31 -3.01
C ASP A 156 20.26 6.18 -4.48
N SER A 157 21.41 6.77 -4.79
CA SER A 157 22.04 6.67 -6.11
C SER A 157 22.50 5.25 -6.45
N GLN A 158 22.76 4.40 -5.44
CA GLN A 158 23.23 3.03 -5.65
C GLN A 158 22.09 2.06 -5.95
N SER A 159 20.85 2.36 -5.56
CA SER A 159 19.68 1.53 -5.88
C SER A 159 19.11 1.79 -7.28
N PHE A 160 19.55 2.85 -7.96
CA PHE A 160 19.27 3.07 -9.39
C PHE A 160 20.02 2.10 -10.32
N VAL A 161 21.04 1.40 -9.81
CA VAL A 161 21.76 0.35 -10.53
C VAL A 161 21.12 -0.98 -10.15
N GLY A 162 20.36 -1.58 -11.07
CA GLY A 162 19.56 -2.80 -10.86
C GLY A 162 20.33 -4.08 -10.54
N GLN A 163 21.13 -4.12 -9.48
CA GLN A 163 21.77 -5.32 -8.96
C GLN A 163 21.75 -5.31 -7.44
N SER A 164 20.75 -6.00 -6.86
CA SER A 164 21.05 -6.71 -5.63
C SER A 164 22.20 -7.66 -5.96
N THR A 165 23.35 -7.50 -5.30
CA THR A 165 24.40 -8.53 -5.29
C THR A 165 24.02 -9.72 -4.41
N ASP A 166 22.84 -9.67 -3.79
CA ASP A 166 22.27 -10.74 -3.00
C ASP A 166 21.33 -11.60 -3.87
N PRO A 167 21.71 -12.86 -4.20
CA PRO A 167 20.89 -13.77 -4.99
C PRO A 167 19.64 -14.29 -4.26
N GLN A 168 19.49 -14.04 -2.96
CA GLN A 168 18.33 -14.49 -2.17
C GLN A 168 17.26 -13.41 -1.97
N ARG A 169 17.51 -12.16 -2.35
CA ARG A 169 16.53 -11.09 -2.16
C ARG A 169 15.49 -11.13 -3.30
N PRO A 170 14.20 -11.35 -3.01
CA PRO A 170 13.17 -11.35 -4.04
C PRO A 170 13.13 -9.98 -4.72
N LYS A 171 13.23 -10.00 -6.06
CA LYS A 171 13.13 -8.78 -6.86
C LYS A 171 11.68 -8.31 -6.83
N PRO A 172 11.39 -7.04 -6.53
CA PRO A 172 10.02 -6.54 -6.59
C PRO A 172 9.53 -6.58 -8.05
N GLN A 173 8.64 -7.52 -8.36
CA GLN A 173 7.89 -7.54 -9.61
C GLN A 173 6.58 -6.78 -9.43
N PHE A 174 6.24 -5.95 -10.42
CA PHE A 174 4.97 -5.24 -10.48
C PHE A 174 4.21 -5.65 -11.76
N PRO A 175 2.88 -5.89 -11.71
CA PRO A 175 1.99 -5.81 -10.54
C PRO A 175 2.34 -6.84 -9.47
N VAL A 176 2.09 -6.49 -8.20
CA VAL A 176 2.26 -7.41 -7.07
C VAL A 176 1.22 -8.52 -7.25
N SER A 177 1.62 -9.62 -7.88
CA SER A 177 0.87 -10.85 -7.74
C SER A 177 1.03 -11.32 -6.30
N PRO A 178 -0.05 -11.70 -5.59
CA PRO A 178 0.12 -12.44 -4.35
C PRO A 178 1.00 -13.65 -4.68
N GLU A 179 2.03 -13.88 -3.87
CA GLU A 179 2.75 -15.14 -3.98
C GLU A 179 1.70 -16.26 -3.83
N PRO A 180 1.74 -17.29 -4.68
CA PRO A 180 0.78 -18.38 -4.59
C PRO A 180 0.81 -18.90 -3.16
N THR A 181 -0.38 -19.11 -2.57
CA THR A 181 -0.50 -19.73 -1.26
C THR A 181 0.15 -21.10 -1.34
N ILE A 182 1.36 -21.22 -0.81
CA ILE A 182 2.02 -22.50 -0.61
C ILE A 182 1.43 -23.13 0.65
N GLU A 183 1.20 -24.42 0.60
CA GLU A 183 0.79 -25.16 1.79
C GLU A 183 1.91 -25.06 2.83
N LEU A 184 1.53 -24.76 4.08
CA LEU A 184 2.47 -24.74 5.17
C LEU A 184 2.79 -26.20 5.52
N GLU A 185 3.86 -26.73 4.95
CA GLU A 185 4.23 -28.15 5.13
C GLU A 185 4.78 -28.43 6.53
N GLN A 186 5.42 -27.45 7.16
CA GLN A 186 6.09 -27.62 8.46
C GLN A 186 5.98 -26.38 9.35
N ALA A 187 5.86 -26.60 10.64
CA ALA A 187 5.96 -25.56 11.67
C ALA A 187 6.94 -25.99 12.77
N GLY A 188 7.95 -25.17 13.04
CA GLY A 188 8.92 -25.38 14.12
C GLY A 188 8.66 -24.46 15.31
N ILE A 189 8.68 -25.01 16.53
CA ILE A 189 8.66 -24.28 17.79
C ILE A 189 9.98 -24.55 18.51
N ASN A 190 10.77 -23.49 18.72
CA ASN A 190 12.01 -23.56 19.48
C ASN A 190 11.80 -23.05 20.91
N PHE A 191 12.31 -23.78 21.88
CA PHE A 191 12.26 -23.44 23.30
C PHE A 191 13.66 -23.10 23.79
N ASP A 192 13.81 -21.87 24.24
CA ASP A 192 15.02 -21.34 24.87
C ASP A 192 14.78 -21.26 26.39
N LEU A 193 15.42 -22.12 27.18
CA LEU A 193 15.16 -22.34 28.60
C LEU A 193 16.25 -21.73 29.49
N THR A 194 15.87 -20.77 30.34
CA THR A 194 16.81 -19.93 31.11
C THR A 194 17.49 -20.57 32.33
N ASN A 195 17.47 -21.90 32.54
CA ASN A 195 17.80 -22.47 33.86
C ASN A 195 18.71 -23.71 33.93
N VAL A 196 19.56 -23.97 32.92
CA VAL A 196 20.56 -25.06 33.01
C VAL A 196 21.95 -24.50 33.32
N VAL A 197 22.17 -24.06 34.56
CA VAL A 197 23.51 -23.77 35.08
C VAL A 197 24.12 -25.08 35.60
N ASP A 198 25.20 -25.56 34.98
CA ASP A 198 26.06 -26.62 35.54
C ASP A 198 27.19 -25.99 36.37
N PRO A 199 27.15 -26.07 37.71
CA PRO A 199 28.15 -25.46 38.58
C PRO A 199 29.52 -26.18 38.57
N THR A 200 29.66 -27.31 37.88
CA THR A 200 30.91 -28.09 37.85
C THR A 200 31.78 -27.86 36.61
N GLY A 201 31.28 -27.14 35.59
CA GLY A 201 32.07 -26.65 34.45
C GLY A 201 32.83 -27.72 33.64
N THR A 202 32.47 -29.00 33.77
CA THR A 202 33.21 -30.10 33.15
C THR A 202 32.39 -30.66 31.99
N TYR A 203 32.63 -30.15 30.79
CA TYR A 203 32.00 -30.67 29.57
C TYR A 203 32.73 -31.92 29.10
N PRO A 204 32.07 -33.09 28.98
CA PRO A 204 32.63 -34.23 28.28
C PRO A 204 32.87 -33.83 26.82
N ASN A 205 33.93 -34.34 26.19
CA ASN A 205 34.25 -34.12 24.78
C ASN A 205 33.65 -35.27 23.95
N PRO A 206 32.43 -35.16 23.38
CA PRO A 206 31.83 -36.22 22.57
C PRO A 206 32.41 -36.24 21.15
N THR A 207 32.32 -37.41 20.52
CA THR A 207 32.89 -37.74 19.21
C THR A 207 32.27 -36.99 18.00
N PHE A 208 31.39 -35.99 18.22
CA PHE A 208 30.72 -35.23 17.15
C PHE A 208 31.02 -33.71 17.29
N PRO A 209 31.87 -33.10 16.43
CA PRO A 209 32.53 -31.82 16.72
C PRO A 209 31.84 -30.55 16.19
N ASN A 210 30.61 -30.60 15.68
CA ASN A 210 29.96 -29.41 15.10
C ASN A 210 29.11 -28.60 16.09
N SER A 211 29.25 -28.86 17.39
CA SER A 211 28.79 -27.98 18.46
C SER A 211 30.02 -27.41 19.16
N VAL A 212 30.54 -26.31 18.65
CA VAL A 212 31.63 -25.58 19.32
C VAL A 212 31.01 -24.63 20.33
N THR A 213 31.59 -24.62 21.53
CA THR A 213 31.14 -23.95 22.75
C THR A 213 30.85 -22.45 22.61
N SER A 214 29.63 -22.04 22.97
CA SER A 214 29.31 -20.66 23.34
C SER A 214 30.17 -20.21 24.54
N ALA A 215 30.67 -18.97 24.50
CA ALA A 215 31.56 -18.41 25.51
C ALA A 215 30.94 -18.43 26.92
N PRO A 216 31.73 -18.60 28.01
CA PRO A 216 31.19 -18.59 29.36
C PRO A 216 30.69 -17.18 29.69
N ARG A 217 29.36 -17.01 29.71
CA ARG A 217 28.70 -15.81 30.22
C ARG A 217 28.05 -16.18 31.54
N SER A 218 28.17 -15.30 32.53
CA SER A 218 27.69 -15.56 33.89
C SER A 218 26.17 -15.37 34.06
N GLN A 219 25.42 -14.92 33.03
CA GLN A 219 23.95 -14.75 33.03
C GLN A 219 23.39 -14.72 31.59
N GLY A 220 22.17 -15.24 31.38
CA GLY A 220 21.38 -15.18 30.14
C GLY A 220 21.29 -16.51 29.36
N PRO A 221 20.31 -16.67 28.45
CA PRO A 221 20.19 -17.87 27.63
C PRO A 221 21.45 -18.08 26.76
N ASP A 222 21.93 -19.33 26.62
CA ASP A 222 23.26 -19.64 26.07
C ASP A 222 23.29 -19.66 24.52
N GLY A 223 22.13 -19.38 23.91
CA GLY A 223 21.92 -19.31 22.46
C GLY A 223 21.81 -20.67 21.79
N ARG A 224 21.66 -21.76 22.56
CA ARG A 224 21.38 -23.11 22.03
C ARG A 224 19.90 -23.39 22.17
N ASP A 225 19.31 -24.02 21.15
CA ASP A 225 17.96 -24.57 21.29
C ASP A 225 17.99 -25.76 22.27
N GLU A 226 17.46 -25.59 23.49
CA GLU A 226 17.34 -26.69 24.46
C GLU A 226 16.16 -27.61 24.18
N GLY A 227 15.26 -27.22 23.29
CA GLY A 227 14.22 -28.07 22.74
C GLY A 227 13.68 -27.51 21.43
N PHE A 228 13.40 -28.40 20.48
CA PHE A 228 12.66 -28.05 19.28
C PHE A 228 11.51 -29.04 19.11
N ILE A 229 10.34 -28.53 18.72
CA ILE A 229 9.23 -29.34 18.23
C ILE A 229 9.04 -28.97 16.76
N GLN A 230 9.17 -29.96 15.89
CA GLN A 230 8.84 -29.82 14.49
C GLN A 230 7.53 -30.55 14.24
N LEU A 231 6.54 -29.81 13.76
CA LEU A 231 5.24 -30.31 13.34
C LEU A 231 5.27 -30.41 11.83
N ASP A 232 5.22 -31.62 11.31
CA ASP A 232 4.88 -31.85 9.91
C ASP A 232 3.36 -31.68 9.78
N LEU A 233 2.96 -30.75 8.91
CA LEU A 233 1.57 -30.34 8.68
C LEU A 233 1.03 -30.84 7.33
N GLY A 234 1.87 -31.51 6.53
CA GLY A 234 1.49 -32.20 5.31
C GLY A 234 1.23 -33.70 5.51
N GLU A 235 0.37 -34.28 4.66
CA GLU A 235 0.41 -35.70 4.27
C GLU A 235 1.35 -35.90 3.06
#